data_AF-A0A0K8RBW2-F1
#
_entry.id   AF-A0A0K8RBW2-F1
#
_cell.length_a   1.000
_cell.length_b   1.000
_cell.length_c   1.000
_cell.angle_alpha   90.00
_cell.angle_beta   90.00
_cell.angle_gamma   90.00
#
_symmetry.space_group_name_H-M   'P 1'
#
loop_
_entity.id
_entity.type
_entity.pdbx_description
1 polymer ?
#
loop_
_entity_poly.entity_id
_entity_poly.type
_entity_poly.pdbx_seq_one_letter_code
_entity_poly.pdbx_strand_id
1 'polypeptide(L)'
;MKQEIFILLVALQLSSQEDGSPSVDPPPVVIQKHYGRLSPGCQTEIQNQMKQVCKVHERSHFLPSLRGCFVYCYNDRSDGMRVPLRNGLPCGNNGQICKNGECVDATNNCEIDYFFP
;
A
#
# COMPACT_ATOMS: atom_id res chain seq x y z
N MET A 1 22.33 -12.72 49.30
CA MET A 1 22.60 -13.19 47.92
C MET A 1 21.33 -12.95 47.12
N LYS A 2 21.43 -12.11 46.09
CA LYS A 2 20.31 -11.47 45.37
C LYS A 2 20.08 -12.25 44.07
N GLN A 3 18.91 -12.85 43.88
CA GLN A 3 18.53 -13.47 42.61
C GLN A 3 17.54 -12.54 41.90
N GLU A 4 18.03 -11.84 40.87
CA GLU A 4 17.24 -10.98 39.99
C GLU A 4 16.72 -11.87 38.85
N ILE A 5 15.42 -12.20 38.89
CA ILE A 5 14.74 -12.94 37.81
C ILE A 5 14.33 -11.91 36.75
N PHE A 6 15.10 -11.82 35.66
CA PHE A 6 14.72 -11.06 34.48
C PHE A 6 13.72 -11.89 33.66
N ILE A 7 12.43 -11.57 33.76
CA ILE A 7 11.41 -12.09 32.84
C ILE A 7 11.41 -11.22 31.59
N LEU A 8 11.99 -11.74 30.51
CA LEU A 8 11.88 -11.17 29.16
C LEU A 8 10.46 -11.39 28.65
N LEU A 9 9.62 -10.36 28.74
CA LEU A 9 8.32 -10.29 28.05
C LEU A 9 8.56 -10.09 26.56
N VAL A 10 8.55 -11.19 25.80
CA VAL A 10 8.49 -11.15 24.35
C VAL A 10 7.06 -10.77 23.96
N ALA A 11 6.88 -9.52 23.54
CA ALA A 11 5.63 -9.08 22.93
C ALA A 11 5.55 -9.65 21.50
N LEU A 12 4.85 -10.78 21.34
CA LEU A 12 4.34 -11.19 20.02
C LEU A 12 3.24 -10.20 19.61
N GLN A 13 3.63 -9.12 18.93
CA GLN A 13 2.70 -8.28 18.19
C GLN A 13 2.29 -9.08 16.95
N LEU A 14 1.19 -9.84 17.03
CA LEU A 14 0.50 -10.37 15.85
C LEU A 14 -0.02 -9.16 15.07
N SER A 15 0.75 -8.72 14.07
CA SER A 15 0.30 -7.73 13.11
C SER A 15 -0.93 -8.28 12.39
N SER A 16 -2.05 -7.58 12.56
CA SER A 16 -3.33 -7.79 11.90
C SER A 16 -3.15 -8.21 10.44
N GLN A 17 -3.44 -9.47 10.14
CA GLN A 17 -3.57 -9.95 8.77
C GLN A 17 -4.96 -9.52 8.30
N GLU A 18 -5.07 -8.29 7.80
CA GLU A 18 -6.24 -7.91 7.01
C GLU A 18 -6.21 -8.71 5.71
N ASP A 19 -6.99 -9.78 5.68
CA ASP A 19 -7.38 -10.54 4.49
C ASP A 19 -8.22 -9.63 3.57
N GLY A 20 -7.54 -8.70 2.91
CA GLY A 20 -8.06 -8.04 1.72
C GLY A 20 -7.85 -8.97 0.54
N SER A 21 -8.86 -9.78 0.20
CA SER A 21 -8.88 -10.55 -1.05
C SER A 21 -8.46 -9.65 -2.21
N PRO A 22 -7.52 -10.08 -3.07
CA PRO A 22 -7.13 -9.30 -4.23
C PRO A 22 -8.36 -9.09 -5.12
N SER A 23 -8.67 -7.83 -5.42
CA SER A 23 -9.69 -7.48 -6.40
C SER A 23 -9.43 -8.22 -7.71
N VAL A 24 -10.49 -8.83 -8.27
CA VAL A 24 -10.45 -9.55 -9.55
C VAL A 24 -10.33 -8.57 -10.74
N ASP A 25 -10.57 -7.28 -10.49
CA ASP A 25 -10.51 -6.24 -11.50
C ASP A 25 -9.06 -5.87 -11.86
N PRO A 26 -8.77 -5.56 -13.14
CA PRO A 26 -7.46 -5.13 -13.55
C PRO A 26 -7.11 -3.77 -12.91
N PRO A 27 -5.82 -3.45 -12.74
CA PRO A 27 -5.40 -2.28 -11.97
C PRO A 27 -5.99 -0.93 -12.41
N PRO A 28 -6.17 -0.64 -13.72
CA PRO A 28 -6.85 0.58 -14.15
C PRO A 28 -8.29 0.68 -13.63
N VAL A 29 -9.01 -0.44 -13.56
CA VAL A 29 -10.39 -0.49 -13.05
C VAL A 29 -10.40 -0.32 -11.54
N VAL A 30 -9.41 -0.89 -10.84
CA VAL A 30 -9.25 -0.69 -9.39
C VAL A 30 -8.97 0.79 -9.11
N ILE A 31 -8.04 1.43 -9.82
CA ILE A 31 -7.75 2.86 -9.66
C ILE A 31 -8.99 3.71 -9.96
N GLN A 32 -9.71 3.45 -11.06
CA GLN A 32 -10.90 4.21 -11.40
C GLN A 32 -12.02 4.10 -10.35
N LYS A 33 -12.28 2.88 -9.84
CA LYS A 33 -13.35 2.64 -8.85
C LYS A 33 -12.96 3.13 -7.45
N HIS A 34 -11.70 2.97 -7.08
CA HIS A 34 -11.23 3.12 -5.71
C HIS A 34 -10.36 4.34 -5.46
N TYR A 35 -10.08 5.12 -6.49
CA TYR A 35 -9.39 6.41 -6.38
C TYR A 35 -10.20 7.49 -7.11
N GLY A 36 -11.52 7.29 -7.20
CA GLY A 36 -12.45 8.11 -7.98
C GLY A 36 -12.54 9.58 -7.58
N ARG A 37 -12.11 9.94 -6.36
CA ARG A 37 -12.03 11.34 -5.90
C ARG A 37 -10.75 12.06 -6.35
N LEU A 38 -9.74 11.33 -6.81
CA LEU A 38 -8.54 11.93 -7.39
C LEU A 38 -8.87 12.50 -8.78
N SER A 39 -8.19 13.58 -9.15
CA SER A 39 -8.26 14.08 -10.52
C SER A 39 -7.73 13.02 -11.51
N PRO A 40 -8.18 13.00 -12.78
CA PRO A 40 -7.71 12.01 -13.75
C PRO A 40 -6.18 11.97 -13.92
N GLY A 41 -5.51 13.13 -13.83
CA GLY A 41 -4.05 13.21 -13.86
C GLY A 41 -3.40 12.50 -12.66
N CYS A 42 -3.99 12.65 -11.48
CA CYS A 42 -3.50 12.04 -10.25
C CYS A 42 -3.74 10.52 -10.21
N GLN A 43 -4.87 10.04 -10.75
CA GLN A 43 -5.11 8.61 -10.98
C GLN A 43 -4.07 8.00 -11.92
N THR A 44 -3.74 8.72 -13.00
CA THR A 44 -2.72 8.29 -13.97
C THR A 44 -1.35 8.21 -13.31
N GLU A 45 -0.99 9.21 -12.52
CA GLU A 45 0.31 9.28 -11.87
C GLU A 45 0.50 8.19 -10.81
N ILE A 46 -0.48 7.98 -9.92
CA ILE A 46 -0.38 6.90 -8.92
C ILE A 46 -0.28 5.52 -9.57
N GLN A 47 -1.01 5.30 -10.68
CA GLN A 47 -0.93 4.07 -11.46
C GLN A 47 0.47 3.87 -12.08
N ASN A 48 1.06 4.93 -12.64
CA ASN A 48 2.41 4.89 -13.19
C ASN A 48 3.45 4.58 -12.12
N GLN A 49 3.34 5.21 -10.96
CA GLN A 49 4.29 4.99 -9.87
C GLN A 49 4.20 3.58 -9.29
N MET A 50 3.00 3.05 -9.07
CA MET A 50 2.80 1.65 -8.67
C MET A 50 3.39 0.68 -9.70
N LYS A 51 3.22 0.96 -11.00
CA LYS A 51 3.84 0.17 -12.06
C LYS A 51 5.37 0.21 -12.00
N GLN A 52 5.96 1.39 -11.80
CA GLN A 52 7.42 1.54 -11.73
C GLN A 52 8.00 0.86 -10.50
N VAL A 53 7.36 0.98 -9.32
CA VAL A 53 7.86 0.32 -8.10
C VAL A 53 7.86 -1.20 -8.25
N CYS A 54 6.80 -1.77 -8.84
CA CYS A 54 6.76 -3.21 -9.10
C CYS A 54 7.81 -3.64 -10.14
N LYS A 55 8.08 -2.81 -11.15
CA LYS A 55 9.13 -3.07 -12.14
C LYS A 55 10.54 -3.14 -11.52
N VAL A 56 10.84 -2.29 -10.53
CA VAL A 56 12.12 -2.33 -9.80
C VAL A 56 12.29 -3.64 -9.02
N HIS A 57 11.19 -4.29 -8.65
CA HIS A 57 11.18 -5.62 -8.03
C HIS A 57 10.97 -6.76 -9.04
N GLU A 58 11.21 -6.51 -10.33
CA GLU A 58 11.10 -7.50 -11.42
C GLU A 58 9.69 -8.11 -11.54
N ARG A 59 8.65 -7.33 -11.20
CA ARG A 59 7.24 -7.73 -11.31
C ARG A 59 6.54 -7.00 -12.44
N SER A 60 5.77 -7.76 -13.22
CA SER A 60 5.04 -7.24 -14.39
C SER A 60 3.61 -6.80 -14.06
N HIS A 61 3.02 -7.30 -12.97
CA HIS A 61 1.67 -6.97 -12.53
C HIS A 61 1.67 -6.32 -11.15
N PHE A 62 0.63 -5.56 -10.87
CA PHE A 62 0.42 -4.90 -9.59
C PHE A 62 -1.05 -4.85 -9.23
N LEU A 63 -1.38 -4.79 -7.95
CA LEU A 63 -2.74 -4.55 -7.45
C LEU A 63 -2.67 -3.53 -6.31
N PRO A 64 -3.38 -2.38 -6.44
CA PRO A 64 -3.47 -1.42 -5.34
C PRO A 64 -4.19 -2.05 -4.15
N SER A 65 -3.70 -1.82 -2.94
CA SER A 65 -4.50 -2.11 -1.75
C SER A 65 -5.64 -1.10 -1.61
N LEU A 66 -6.81 -1.59 -1.20
CA LEU A 66 -8.00 -0.76 -1.00
C LEU A 66 -8.10 -0.17 0.41
N ARG A 67 -7.40 -0.77 1.38
CA ARG A 67 -7.47 -0.41 2.79
C ARG A 67 -6.11 -0.22 3.46
N GLY A 68 -5.03 -0.58 2.78
CA GLY A 68 -3.68 -0.48 3.32
C GLY A 68 -2.76 0.38 2.46
N CYS A 69 -1.65 0.79 3.06
CA CYS A 69 -0.59 1.55 2.39
C CYS A 69 0.44 0.64 1.75
N PHE A 70 -0.01 -0.19 0.81
CA PHE A 70 0.88 -1.02 0.00
C PHE A 70 0.29 -1.29 -1.39
N VAL A 71 1.17 -1.65 -2.32
CA VAL A 71 0.82 -2.26 -3.59
C VAL A 71 1.28 -3.72 -3.58
N TYR A 72 0.45 -4.63 -4.08
CA TYR A 72 0.84 -6.01 -4.28
C TYR A 72 1.47 -6.15 -5.67
N CYS A 73 2.75 -6.46 -5.76
CA CYS A 73 3.48 -6.66 -7.02
C CYS A 73 3.64 -8.16 -7.27
N TYR A 74 3.34 -8.64 -8.47
CA TYR A 74 3.37 -10.08 -8.77
C TYR A 74 3.65 -10.39 -10.24
N ASN A 75 4.08 -11.62 -10.51
CA ASN A 75 4.16 -12.19 -11.86
C ASN A 75 3.08 -13.25 -12.06
N ASP A 76 2.83 -14.06 -11.02
CA ASP A 76 1.78 -15.07 -10.99
C ASP A 76 1.20 -15.22 -9.56
N ARG A 77 0.35 -16.23 -9.34
CA ARG A 77 -0.33 -16.45 -8.05
C ARG A 77 0.60 -16.90 -6.92
N SER A 78 1.74 -17.51 -7.25
CA SER A 78 2.74 -18.00 -6.29
C SER A 78 3.88 -17.03 -6.07
N ASP A 79 4.11 -16.13 -7.03
CA ASP A 79 5.19 -15.17 -7.02
C ASP A 79 4.64 -13.74 -6.88
N GLY A 80 4.43 -13.31 -5.64
CA GLY A 80 4.03 -11.95 -5.32
C GLY A 80 4.58 -11.42 -3.99
N MET A 81 4.62 -10.09 -3.88
CA MET A 81 5.14 -9.38 -2.72
C MET A 81 4.37 -8.09 -2.44
N ARG A 82 4.37 -7.66 -1.18
CA ARG A 82 3.79 -6.37 -0.77
C ARG A 82 4.88 -5.32 -0.73
N VAL A 83 4.68 -4.21 -1.44
CA VAL A 83 5.57 -3.05 -1.43
C VAL A 83 4.86 -1.90 -0.71
N PRO A 84 5.40 -1.37 0.40
CA PRO A 84 4.75 -0.30 1.15
C PRO A 84 4.73 1.01 0.35
N LEU A 85 3.64 1.76 0.50
CA LEU A 85 3.52 3.12 -0.03
C LEU A 85 4.12 4.12 0.97
N ARG A 86 4.76 5.17 0.45
CA ARG A 86 5.25 6.31 1.23
C ARG A 86 4.09 7.12 1.83
N ASN A 87 4.40 7.88 2.87
CA ASN A 87 3.46 8.83 3.47
C ASN A 87 3.00 9.87 2.43
N GLY A 88 1.76 10.37 2.56
CA GLY A 88 1.17 11.38 1.67
C GLY A 88 0.50 10.81 0.42
N LEU A 89 0.84 9.59 0.02
CA LEU A 89 0.26 8.98 -1.17
C LEU A 89 -1.21 8.61 -0.98
N PRO A 90 -2.03 8.71 -2.04
CA PRO A 90 -3.42 8.31 -1.98
C PRO A 90 -3.57 6.83 -1.58
N CYS A 91 -4.57 6.56 -0.75
CA CYS A 91 -5.05 5.22 -0.44
C CYS A 91 -6.58 5.27 -0.30
N GLY A 92 -7.27 4.17 -0.60
CA GLY A 92 -8.72 4.08 -0.40
C GLY A 92 -9.60 5.02 -1.23
N ASN A 93 -10.91 4.82 -1.10
CA ASN A 93 -11.93 5.39 -2.01
C ASN A 93 -12.27 6.86 -1.75
N ASN A 94 -11.99 7.34 -0.54
CA ASN A 94 -12.53 8.62 -0.08
C ASN A 94 -11.50 9.75 -0.13
N GLY A 95 -10.36 9.53 -0.80
CA GLY A 95 -9.26 10.49 -0.86
C GLY A 95 -8.34 10.41 0.34
N GLN A 96 -8.35 9.28 1.07
CA GLN A 96 -7.45 9.03 2.20
C GLN A 96 -5.99 9.02 1.75
N ILE A 97 -5.09 9.16 2.72
CA ILE A 97 -3.65 9.17 2.46
C ILE A 97 -2.92 8.20 3.37
N CYS A 98 -1.74 7.78 2.92
CA CYS A 98 -0.85 6.99 3.73
C CYS A 98 -0.15 7.81 4.80
N LYS A 99 -0.19 7.32 6.04
CA LYS A 99 0.52 7.89 7.18
C LYS A 99 1.00 6.78 8.10
N ASN A 100 2.32 6.61 8.18
CA ASN A 100 2.98 5.59 8.99
C ASN A 100 2.48 4.16 8.69
N GLY A 101 2.21 3.87 7.41
CA GLY A 101 1.70 2.57 6.97
C GLY A 101 0.18 2.38 7.10
N GLU A 102 -0.54 3.35 7.68
CA GLU A 102 -1.99 3.33 7.81
C GLU A 102 -2.66 4.23 6.77
N CYS A 103 -3.83 3.81 6.30
CA CYS A 103 -4.65 4.62 5.41
C CYS A 103 -5.62 5.48 6.23
N VAL A 104 -5.35 6.78 6.31
CA VAL A 104 -6.07 7.69 7.21
C VAL A 104 -6.87 8.73 6.43
N ASP A 105 -8.02 9.12 6.99
CA ASP A 105 -8.84 10.19 6.42
C ASP A 105 -8.09 11.52 6.51
N ALA A 106 -7.64 12.02 5.36
CA ALA A 106 -7.04 13.34 5.20
C ALA A 106 -7.30 13.83 3.77
N THR A 107 -7.24 15.13 3.54
CA THR A 107 -7.40 15.69 2.19
C THR A 107 -6.13 15.42 1.38
N ASN A 108 -6.24 14.61 0.31
CA ASN A 108 -5.15 14.43 -0.64
C ASN A 108 -5.19 15.55 -1.69
N ASN A 109 -4.17 16.42 -1.73
CA ASN A 109 -4.03 17.48 -2.74
C ASN A 109 -3.31 17.00 -4.02
N CYS A 110 -3.10 15.69 -4.17
CA CYS A 110 -2.26 15.08 -5.21
C CYS A 110 -0.81 15.58 -5.21
N GLU A 111 -0.29 15.93 -4.03
CA GLU A 111 1.14 16.04 -3.77
C GLU A 111 1.73 14.63 -3.68
N ILE A 112 1.86 14.00 -4.84
CA ILE A 112 2.42 12.65 -4.95
C ILE A 112 3.95 12.79 -4.88
N ASP A 113 4.51 12.61 -3.69
CA ASP A 113 5.95 12.44 -3.54
C ASP A 113 6.38 11.15 -4.26
N TYR A 114 7.17 11.29 -5.31
CA TYR A 114 7.68 10.18 -6.10
C TYR A 114 8.30 9.10 -5.20
N PHE A 115 8.06 7.82 -5.53
CA PHE A 115 8.51 6.67 -4.74
C PHE A 115 10.03 6.44 -4.72
N PHE A 116 10.80 7.26 -5.42
CA PHE A 116 12.23 7.07 -5.64
C PHE A 116 13.04 8.29 -5.16
N PRO A 117 14.20 8.11 -4.53
CA PRO A 117 15.33 9.00 -4.79
C PRO A 117 15.90 8.75 -6.19
#